data_AF-F6MEY6-F1
#
_entry.id   AF-F6MEY6-F1
#
_cell.length_a   1.000
_cell.length_b   1.000
_cell.length_c   1.000
_cell.angle_alpha   90.00
_cell.angle_beta   90.00
_cell.angle_gamma   90.00
#
_symmetry.space_group_name_H-M   'P 1'
#
loop_
_entity.id
_entity.type
_entity.pdbx_description
1 polymer ?
#
loop_
_entity_poly.entity_id
_entity_poly.type
_entity_poly.pdbx_seq_one_letter_code
_entity_poly.pdbx_strand_id
1 'polypeptide(L)'
;MKLSTVFTPALVAVVCLFQSTAAEGQSSIHVRVHVEESPLGVCYKKCEAGSYCPNGTNTCLKPTGTQCFHPDKGMIVEKGCDDGFVCNKEGKCVYK
;
A
#
# COMPACT_ATOMS: atom_id res chain seq x y z
N MET A 1 8.27 77.09 -8.47
CA MET A 1 9.55 76.35 -8.38
C MET A 1 9.21 75.00 -7.73
N LYS A 2 8.99 73.94 -8.52
CA LYS A 2 9.94 72.81 -8.71
C LYS A 2 10.49 72.29 -7.38
N LEU A 3 10.05 71.11 -6.96
CA LEU A 3 10.88 69.99 -6.49
C LEU A 3 10.04 68.70 -6.60
N SER A 4 10.24 68.02 -7.72
CA SER A 4 9.84 66.63 -7.93
C SER A 4 10.63 65.76 -6.95
N THR A 5 9.96 64.99 -6.11
CA THR A 5 10.64 63.94 -5.34
C THR A 5 9.87 62.64 -5.46
N VAL A 6 10.36 61.84 -6.39
CA VAL A 6 10.07 60.43 -6.57
C VAL A 6 10.48 59.70 -5.29
N PHE A 7 9.51 59.37 -4.43
CA PHE A 7 9.74 58.47 -3.30
C PHE A 7 9.21 57.07 -3.66
N THR A 8 10.11 56.34 -4.33
CA THR A 8 10.43 54.93 -4.06
C THR A 8 9.25 53.97 -3.81
N PRO A 9 8.80 53.20 -4.82
CA PRO A 9 7.95 52.01 -4.61
C PRO A 9 8.68 50.86 -3.88
N ALA A 10 9.96 51.04 -3.52
CA ALA A 10 10.82 50.01 -2.96
C ALA A 10 10.48 49.58 -1.52
N LEU A 11 9.69 50.36 -0.77
CA LEU A 11 9.37 50.03 0.62
C LEU A 11 8.26 48.98 0.78
N VAL A 12 7.39 48.81 -0.23
CA VAL A 12 6.30 47.80 -0.15
C VAL A 12 6.84 46.37 -0.38
N ALA A 13 7.92 46.22 -1.15
CA ALA A 13 8.51 44.92 -1.46
C ALA A 13 9.24 44.28 -0.26
N VAL A 14 9.72 45.08 0.71
CA VAL A 14 10.49 44.58 1.86
C VAL A 14 9.59 43.93 2.92
N VAL A 15 8.33 44.35 3.05
CA VAL A 15 7.40 43.79 4.05
C VAL A 15 6.91 42.39 3.67
N CYS A 16 6.82 42.06 2.38
CA CYS A 16 6.38 40.73 1.93
C CYS A 16 7.47 39.66 2.03
N LEU A 17 8.76 40.02 2.02
CA LEU A 17 9.86 39.06 2.16
C LEU A 17 10.06 38.57 3.61
N PHE A 18 9.51 39.30 4.60
CA PHE A 18 9.53 38.89 6.01
C PHE A 18 8.36 37.95 6.39
N GLN A 19 7.45 37.62 5.46
CA GLN A 19 6.38 36.64 5.70
C GLN A 19 6.77 35.20 5.33
N SER A 20 8.02 34.94 4.93
CA SER A 20 8.46 33.60 4.55
C SER A 20 8.68 32.62 5.72
N THR A 21 8.31 32.97 6.96
CA THR A 21 8.45 32.05 8.09
C THR A 21 7.12 31.38 8.44
N ALA A 22 7.08 30.07 8.19
CA ALA A 22 6.24 29.09 8.85
C ALA A 22 4.75 29.09 8.51
N ALA A 23 4.44 28.66 7.28
CA ALA A 23 3.30 27.78 7.09
C ALA A 23 3.73 26.62 6.20
N GLU A 24 4.78 25.91 6.63
CA GLU A 24 5.00 24.54 6.19
C GLU A 24 3.88 23.73 6.84
N GLY A 25 2.69 23.78 6.23
CA GLY A 25 1.64 22.84 6.54
C GLY A 25 2.19 21.47 6.19
N GLN A 26 2.80 20.80 7.15
CA GLN A 26 3.08 19.37 7.09
C GLN A 26 1.72 18.71 6.90
N SER A 27 1.31 18.54 5.64
CA SER A 27 0.23 17.66 5.27
C SER A 27 0.75 16.25 5.49
N SER A 28 0.75 15.80 6.75
CA SER A 28 1.04 14.43 7.11
C SER A 28 -0.09 13.58 6.52
N ILE A 29 0.19 12.96 5.38
CA ILE A 29 -0.70 11.96 4.79
C ILE A 29 -0.69 10.76 5.76
N HIS A 30 -1.68 10.69 6.63
CA HIS A 30 -1.88 9.55 7.51
C HIS A 30 -2.37 8.37 6.68
N VAL A 31 -1.46 7.52 6.22
CA VAL A 31 -1.80 6.23 5.62
C VAL A 31 -2.36 5.35 6.73
N ARG A 32 -3.69 5.20 6.77
CA ARG A 32 -4.35 4.20 7.62
C ARG A 32 -4.19 2.85 6.95
N VAL A 33 -3.15 2.12 7.32
CA VAL A 33 -3.04 0.69 7.01
C VAL A 33 -4.00 -0.03 7.94
N HIS A 34 -5.11 -0.54 7.40
CA HIS A 34 -5.89 -1.54 8.09
C HIS A 34 -5.05 -2.82 8.10
N VAL A 35 -4.28 -3.03 9.16
CA VAL A 35 -3.68 -4.33 9.43
C VAL A 35 -4.82 -5.21 9.92
N GLU A 36 -5.36 -6.03 9.03
CA GLU A 36 -6.12 -7.20 9.47
C GLU A 36 -5.10 -8.15 10.11
N GLU A 37 -4.84 -7.92 11.40
CA GLU A 37 -3.83 -8.65 12.16
C GLU A 37 -4.38 -10.04 12.48
N SER A 38 -4.18 -10.97 11.56
CA SER A 38 -4.17 -12.38 11.97
C SER A 38 -3.03 -12.52 12.99
N PRO A 39 -3.28 -13.01 14.22
CA PRO A 39 -2.26 -13.05 15.29
C PRO A 39 -1.03 -13.89 14.93
N LEU A 40 -1.13 -14.70 13.86
CA LEU A 40 -0.08 -15.56 13.34
C LEU A 40 0.69 -14.95 12.16
N GLY A 41 0.22 -13.83 11.58
CA GLY A 41 0.91 -13.09 10.52
C GLY A 41 1.10 -13.85 9.21
N VAL A 42 2.15 -13.49 8.47
CA VAL A 42 2.54 -14.15 7.20
C VAL A 42 3.19 -15.50 7.50
N CYS A 43 2.83 -16.55 6.74
CA CYS A 43 3.48 -17.84 6.89
C CYS A 43 4.66 -18.03 5.92
N TYR A 44 5.83 -18.35 6.47
CA TYR A 44 7.07 -18.57 5.70
C TYR A 44 7.49 -20.04 5.62
N LYS A 45 6.64 -20.98 6.08
CA LYS A 45 7.00 -22.40 6.05
C LYS A 45 7.03 -22.93 4.63
N LYS A 46 8.11 -23.64 4.31
CA LYS A 46 8.23 -24.44 3.09
C LYS A 46 7.36 -25.68 3.23
N CYS A 47 6.42 -25.84 2.31
CA CYS A 47 5.50 -26.97 2.25
C CYS A 47 5.87 -27.95 1.13
N GLU A 48 5.32 -29.16 1.20
CA GLU A 48 5.40 -30.13 0.12
C GLU A 48 4.63 -29.68 -1.13
N ALA A 49 4.90 -30.32 -2.27
CA ALA A 49 4.26 -29.98 -3.54
C ALA A 49 2.73 -30.08 -3.45
N GLY A 50 2.07 -29.01 -3.89
CA GLY A 50 0.61 -28.87 -3.82
C GLY A 50 0.04 -28.64 -2.42
N SER A 51 0.87 -28.32 -1.43
CA SER A 51 0.45 -27.80 -0.12
C SER A 51 1.04 -26.40 0.06
N TYR A 52 0.30 -25.51 0.72
CA TYR A 52 0.68 -24.11 0.87
C TYR A 52 0.54 -23.67 2.31
N CYS A 53 1.35 -22.70 2.73
CA CYS A 53 1.19 -22.09 4.04
C CYS A 53 0.46 -20.76 3.89
N PRO A 54 -0.86 -20.69 4.15
CA PRO A 54 -1.56 -19.44 4.09
C PRO A 54 -1.20 -18.53 5.28
N ASN A 55 -1.39 -17.24 5.08
CA ASN A 55 -1.32 -16.24 6.13
C ASN A 55 -2.35 -16.55 7.22
N GLY A 56 -2.02 -16.19 8.46
CA GLY A 56 -2.84 -16.48 9.63
C GLY A 56 -2.76 -17.93 10.11
N THR A 57 -1.83 -18.74 9.59
CA THR A 57 -1.51 -20.07 10.11
C THR A 57 -0.02 -20.36 10.06
N ASN A 58 0.43 -21.38 10.78
CA ASN A 58 1.79 -21.94 10.72
C ASN A 58 1.78 -23.39 10.22
N THR A 59 0.75 -23.77 9.48
CA THR A 59 0.52 -25.14 9.02
C THR A 59 0.33 -25.17 7.52
N CYS A 60 0.95 -26.15 6.87
CA CYS A 60 0.76 -26.40 5.44
C CYS A 60 -0.62 -27.02 5.21
N LEU A 61 -1.43 -26.36 4.38
CA LEU A 61 -2.76 -26.80 4.00
C LEU A 61 -2.78 -27.15 2.52
N LYS A 62 -3.45 -28.26 2.19
CA LYS A 62 -3.65 -28.71 0.82
C LYS A 62 -5.02 -28.25 0.34
N PRO A 63 -5.12 -27.48 -0.76
CA PRO A 63 -6.41 -27.12 -1.34
C PRO A 63 -7.15 -28.38 -1.79
N THR A 64 -8.45 -28.45 -1.54
CA THR A 64 -9.31 -29.59 -1.91
C THR A 64 -10.55 -29.13 -2.66
N GLY A 65 -11.07 -29.99 -3.54
CA GLY A 65 -12.27 -29.68 -4.33
C GLY A 65 -12.07 -28.47 -5.24
N THR A 66 -12.86 -27.42 -5.02
CA THR A 66 -12.78 -26.15 -5.77
C THR A 66 -11.82 -25.13 -5.15
N GLN A 67 -11.15 -25.50 -4.06
CA GLN A 67 -10.23 -24.60 -3.38
C GLN A 67 -8.94 -24.39 -4.18
N CYS A 68 -8.44 -23.15 -4.16
CA CYS A 68 -7.17 -22.81 -4.77
C CYS A 68 -6.38 -21.82 -3.91
N PHE A 69 -5.05 -21.97 -3.90
CA PHE A 69 -4.16 -21.06 -3.19
C PHE A 69 -3.84 -19.82 -4.04
N HIS A 70 -4.12 -18.66 -3.45
CA HIS A 70 -3.85 -17.32 -3.99
C HIS A 70 -2.52 -16.83 -3.42
N PRO A 71 -1.43 -16.80 -4.20
CA PRO A 71 -0.13 -16.37 -3.68
C PRO A 71 -0.07 -14.86 -3.38
N ASP A 72 -0.88 -14.05 -4.06
CA ASP A 72 -1.02 -12.61 -3.88
C ASP A 72 -1.76 -12.27 -2.59
N LYS A 73 -2.81 -13.02 -2.24
CA LYS A 73 -3.56 -12.87 -0.99
C LYS A 73 -2.96 -13.69 0.15
N GLY A 74 -2.10 -14.65 -0.16
CA GLY A 74 -1.53 -15.62 0.78
C GLY A 74 -2.59 -16.47 1.44
N MET A 75 -3.66 -16.88 0.74
CA MET A 75 -4.77 -17.63 1.34
C MET A 75 -5.33 -18.70 0.40
N ILE A 76 -6.06 -19.67 0.95
CA ILE A 76 -6.80 -20.66 0.18
C ILE A 76 -8.26 -20.21 0.12
N VAL A 77 -8.83 -20.12 -1.09
CA VAL A 77 -10.22 -19.69 -1.30
C VAL A 77 -11.01 -20.77 -2.02
N GLU A 78 -12.30 -20.93 -1.68
CA GLU A 78 -13.18 -21.95 -2.29
C GLU A 78 -13.71 -21.57 -3.67
N LYS A 79 -13.67 -20.28 -4.02
CA LYS A 79 -14.26 -19.73 -5.26
C LYS A 79 -13.32 -19.81 -6.47
N GLY A 80 -12.22 -20.54 -6.40
CA GLY A 80 -11.22 -20.60 -7.47
C GLY A 80 -10.37 -19.33 -7.54
N CYS A 81 -9.87 -18.99 -8.73
CA CYS A 81 -8.92 -17.89 -8.95
C CYS A 81 -9.61 -16.62 -9.46
N ASP A 82 -8.99 -15.46 -9.24
CA ASP A 82 -9.44 -14.20 -9.84
C ASP A 82 -9.36 -14.24 -11.37
N ASP A 83 -10.07 -13.33 -12.03
CA ASP A 83 -10.08 -13.22 -13.48
C ASP A 83 -8.66 -13.10 -14.06
N GLY A 84 -8.40 -13.90 -15.10
CA GLY A 84 -7.07 -13.98 -15.71
C GLY A 84 -6.16 -15.06 -15.12
N PHE A 85 -6.61 -15.73 -14.05
CA PHE A 85 -5.87 -16.83 -13.43
C PHE A 85 -6.66 -18.14 -13.51
N VAL A 86 -5.94 -19.24 -13.53
CA VAL A 86 -6.50 -20.61 -13.49
C VAL A 86 -5.85 -21.39 -12.35
N CYS A 87 -6.61 -22.28 -11.73
CA CYS A 87 -6.07 -23.17 -10.71
C CYS A 87 -5.28 -24.29 -11.41
N ASN A 88 -3.97 -24.34 -11.19
CA ASN A 88 -3.14 -25.38 -11.76
C ASN A 88 -3.38 -26.75 -11.07
N LYS A 89 -2.75 -27.80 -11.59
CA LYS A 89 -2.86 -29.16 -11.02
C LYS A 89 -2.33 -29.28 -9.59
N GLU A 90 -1.52 -28.33 -9.15
CA GLU A 90 -0.99 -28.27 -7.78
C GLU A 90 -1.91 -27.47 -6.84
N GLY A 91 -3.06 -26.98 -7.31
CA GLY A 91 -3.98 -26.20 -6.49
C GLY A 91 -3.55 -24.76 -6.25
N LYS A 92 -2.72 -24.17 -7.14
CA LYS A 92 -2.27 -22.77 -7.07
C LYS A 92 -2.81 -21.97 -8.23
N CYS A 93 -3.21 -20.72 -7.95
CA CYS A 93 -3.58 -19.76 -8.97
C CYS A 93 -2.35 -19.30 -9.75
N VAL A 94 -2.38 -19.56 -11.06
CA VAL A 94 -1.35 -19.16 -12.02
C VAL A 94 -2.01 -18.38 -13.15
N TYR A 95 -1.26 -17.45 -13.75
CA TYR A 95 -1.77 -16.70 -14.90
C TYR A 95 -2.06 -17.66 -16.06
N LYS A 96 -3.16 -17.40 -16.76
CA LYS A 96 -3.68 -18.26 -17.84
C LYS A 96 -3.07 -17.96 -19.20
#